data_AF-A0A0L0UR72-F1
#
_entry.id   AF-A0A0L0UR72-F1
#
_cell.length_a   1.000
_cell.length_b   1.000
_cell.length_c   1.000
_cell.angle_alpha   90.00
_cell.angle_beta   90.00
_cell.angle_gamma   90.00
#
_symmetry.space_group_name_H-M   'P 1'
#
loop_
_entity.id
_entity.type
_entity.pdbx_description
1 polymer ?
#
loop_
_entity_poly.entity_id
_entity_poly.type
_entity_poly.pdbx_seq_one_letter_code
_entity_poly.pdbx_strand_id
1 'polypeptide(L)'
;MIRDLNTYEKQGHPSLLSLADRQFIIDLVAARPGLFLDKIREYLYDADGPLLSIEAIQHNLVHQLQITLNKPLTLNNRKCLVAKFAYVEKTRFILADFFVFTDECIICGPNLLRSLAQSPKGQPSSRFIFCQNAKRISLLPAIGIDGVMALTLTKNIFTGKRFQDYLQWDLGSRMSEICAEAGILLMYLPPYCLELCFSAFKYWLRRSQIVTDTTESIWDIRETFDEVVTSQLCYSYYSHCGYSVPPTMGQYPNSICIVILVPRWFHNRAWLTDSRKLEFRLPNAPDVRATVELTSQFGRPDGF
;
A
#
# COMPACT_ATOMS: atom_id res chain seq x y z
N MET A 1 0.03 -6.08 69.75
CA MET A 1 1.35 -6.01 69.10
C MET A 1 1.22 -5.11 67.88
N ILE A 2 1.62 -3.83 68.00
CA ILE A 2 1.46 -2.81 66.96
C ILE A 2 2.71 -2.89 66.08
N ARG A 3 2.55 -3.16 64.77
CA ARG A 3 3.66 -3.21 63.80
C ARG A 3 4.06 -1.78 63.41
N ASP A 4 5.36 -1.51 63.40
CA ASP A 4 5.96 -0.20 63.10
C ASP A 4 5.71 0.20 61.63
N LEU A 5 5.10 1.37 61.43
CA LEU A 5 4.72 1.91 60.11
C LEU A 5 5.95 2.16 59.22
N ASN A 6 7.11 2.47 59.81
CA ASN A 6 8.34 2.79 59.08
C ASN A 6 9.00 1.57 58.43
N THR A 7 8.62 0.35 58.83
CA THR A 7 9.14 -0.89 58.22
C THR A 7 8.40 -1.30 56.94
N TYR A 8 7.27 -0.66 56.61
CA TYR A 8 6.44 -1.02 55.46
C TYR A 8 6.82 -0.32 54.15
N GLU A 9 7.53 0.82 54.18
CA GLU A 9 7.65 1.67 52.99
C GLU A 9 8.64 1.22 51.92
N LYS A 10 9.48 0.18 52.14
CA LYS A 10 10.59 -0.11 51.20
C LYS A 10 10.94 -1.57 50.96
N GLN A 11 9.99 -2.51 50.98
CA GLN A 11 10.31 -3.89 50.56
C GLN A 11 9.24 -4.46 49.63
N GLY A 12 9.14 -3.87 48.44
CA GLY A 12 8.61 -4.61 47.30
C GLY A 12 9.51 -5.83 47.03
N HIS A 13 8.91 -6.95 46.62
CA HIS A 13 9.67 -8.14 46.22
C HIS A 13 10.73 -7.73 45.17
N PRO A 14 12.02 -8.05 45.38
CA PRO A 14 13.06 -7.69 44.42
C PRO A 14 12.70 -8.26 43.04
N SER A 15 12.91 -7.45 42.00
CA SER A 15 12.63 -7.88 40.63
C SER A 15 13.46 -9.12 40.32
N LEU A 16 12.80 -10.17 39.86
CA LEU A 16 13.43 -11.45 39.58
C LEU A 16 14.37 -11.38 38.37
N LEU A 17 14.18 -10.39 37.49
CA LEU A 17 15.03 -10.14 36.32
C LEU A 17 16.12 -9.13 36.65
N SER A 18 17.37 -9.53 36.40
CA SER A 18 18.51 -8.64 36.44
C SER A 18 18.48 -7.62 35.29
N LEU A 19 19.35 -6.61 35.35
CA LEU A 19 19.51 -5.66 34.24
C LEU A 19 19.99 -6.37 32.96
N ALA A 20 20.88 -7.36 33.11
CA ALA A 20 21.40 -8.14 31.99
C ALA A 20 20.29 -8.94 31.30
N ASP A 21 19.40 -9.57 32.07
CA ASP A 21 18.26 -10.32 31.54
C ASP A 21 17.30 -9.42 30.76
N ARG A 22 17.04 -8.21 31.28
CA ARG A 22 16.20 -7.22 30.61
C ARG A 22 16.78 -6.79 29.28
N GLN A 23 18.09 -6.51 29.24
CA GLN A 23 18.78 -6.14 28.01
C GLN A 23 18.76 -7.29 26.99
N PHE A 24 19.00 -8.52 27.45
CA PHE A 24 18.89 -9.71 26.63
C PHE A 24 17.51 -9.86 25.99
N ILE A 25 16.43 -9.66 26.76
CA ILE A 25 15.05 -9.71 26.24
C ILE A 25 14.83 -8.61 25.19
N ILE A 26 15.31 -7.39 25.41
CA ILE A 26 15.20 -6.29 24.44
C ILE A 26 15.89 -6.66 23.13
N ASP A 27 17.14 -7.13 23.20
CA ASP A 27 17.93 -7.48 22.02
C ASP A 27 17.30 -8.66 21.27
N LEU A 28 16.78 -9.65 22.00
CA LEU A 28 16.08 -10.81 21.45
C LEU A 28 14.81 -10.39 20.68
N VAL A 29 13.99 -9.53 21.27
CA VAL A 29 12.75 -9.04 20.62
C VAL A 29 13.08 -8.14 19.42
N ALA A 30 14.13 -7.33 19.50
CA ALA A 30 14.59 -6.51 18.38
C ALA A 30 15.08 -7.37 17.19
N ALA A 31 15.83 -8.44 17.46
CA ALA A 31 16.33 -9.36 16.45
C ALA A 31 15.21 -10.26 15.88
N ARG A 32 14.23 -10.63 16.70
CA ARG A 32 13.17 -11.61 16.37
C ARG A 32 11.80 -11.16 16.91
N PRO A 33 11.18 -10.11 16.32
CA PRO A 33 9.95 -9.51 16.85
C PRO A 33 8.71 -10.42 16.76
N GLY A 34 8.80 -11.55 16.05
CA GLY A 34 7.70 -12.51 15.89
C GLY A 34 7.70 -13.67 16.89
N LEU A 35 8.55 -13.64 17.92
CA LEU A 35 8.60 -14.72 18.91
C LEU A 35 7.35 -14.73 19.80
N PHE A 36 6.85 -15.93 20.08
CA PHE A 36 5.83 -16.15 21.10
C PHE A 36 6.43 -16.07 22.52
N LEU A 37 5.59 -15.81 23.52
CA LEU A 37 6.03 -15.61 24.91
C LEU A 37 6.72 -16.83 25.51
N ASP A 38 6.26 -18.04 25.17
CA ASP A 38 6.88 -19.30 25.57
C ASP A 38 8.29 -19.45 24.98
N LYS A 39 8.50 -19.03 23.73
CA LYS A 39 9.84 -19.00 23.11
C LYS A 39 10.76 -17.97 23.75
N ILE A 40 10.25 -16.78 24.08
CA ILE A 40 11.05 -15.77 24.82
C ILE A 40 11.49 -16.35 26.17
N ARG A 41 10.60 -17.06 26.88
CA ARG A 41 10.93 -17.76 28.12
C ARG A 41 12.01 -18.83 27.93
N GLU A 42 11.89 -19.68 26.90
CA GLU A 42 12.89 -20.70 26.58
C GLU A 42 14.27 -20.06 26.34
N TYR A 43 14.36 -19.04 25.49
CA TYR A 43 15.62 -18.34 25.22
C TYR A 43 16.22 -17.67 26.44
N LEU A 44 15.39 -17.11 27.34
CA LEU A 44 15.87 -16.51 28.58
C LEU A 44 16.47 -17.59 29.50
N TYR A 45 15.80 -18.74 29.62
CA TYR A 45 16.28 -19.84 30.46
C TYR A 45 17.57 -20.46 29.91
N ASP A 46 17.66 -20.64 28.59
CA ASP A 46 18.85 -21.17 27.92
C ASP A 46 20.06 -20.23 28.03
N ALA A 47 19.83 -18.94 28.31
CA ALA A 47 20.85 -17.92 28.54
C ALA A 47 21.21 -17.77 30.04
N ASP A 48 21.01 -18.82 30.84
CA ASP A 48 21.20 -18.84 32.30
C ASP A 48 20.32 -17.84 33.08
N GLY A 49 19.26 -17.32 32.45
CA GLY A 49 18.28 -16.45 33.06
C GLY A 49 17.26 -17.20 33.91
N PRO A 50 16.48 -16.50 34.75
CA PRO A 50 15.51 -17.15 35.63
C PRO A 50 14.32 -17.73 34.84
N LEU A 51 13.83 -18.89 35.28
CA LEU A 51 12.62 -19.49 34.73
C LEU A 51 11.38 -18.71 35.17
N LEU A 52 10.79 -17.93 34.26
CA LEU A 52 9.59 -17.14 34.51
C LEU A 52 8.30 -17.85 34.06
N SER A 53 7.16 -17.50 34.65
CA SER A 53 5.86 -17.86 34.07
C SER A 53 5.58 -17.03 32.81
N ILE A 54 4.63 -17.47 31.98
CA ILE A 54 4.23 -16.73 30.76
C ILE A 54 3.67 -15.35 31.12
N GLU A 55 2.88 -15.28 32.20
CA GLU A 55 2.31 -14.03 32.72
C GLU A 55 3.40 -13.09 33.21
N ALA A 56 4.44 -13.62 33.87
CA ALA A 56 5.59 -12.83 34.30
C ALA A 56 6.37 -12.26 33.10
N ILE A 57 6.58 -13.04 32.04
CA ILE A 57 7.19 -12.54 30.79
C ILE A 57 6.34 -11.41 30.20
N GLN A 58 5.03 -11.61 30.07
CA GLN A 58 4.13 -10.59 29.53
C GLN A 58 4.12 -9.31 30.39
N HIS A 59 4.03 -9.43 31.72
CA HIS A 59 4.08 -8.30 32.62
C HIS A 59 5.41 -7.53 32.48
N ASN A 60 6.54 -8.22 32.39
CA ASN A 60 7.83 -7.57 32.22
C ASN A 60 7.94 -6.85 30.87
N LEU A 61 7.53 -7.48 29.77
CA LEU A 61 7.53 -6.86 28.44
C LEU A 61 6.68 -5.57 28.44
N VAL A 62 5.43 -5.64 28.92
CA VAL A 62 4.49 -4.52 28.82
C VAL A 62 4.78 -3.43 29.86
N HIS A 63 4.94 -3.78 31.14
CA HIS A 63 4.97 -2.79 32.22
C HIS A 63 6.38 -2.36 32.61
N GLN A 64 7.37 -3.25 32.51
CA GLN A 64 8.75 -2.93 32.91
C GLN A 64 9.58 -2.41 31.74
N LEU A 65 9.45 -3.05 30.57
CA LEU A 65 10.23 -2.71 29.38
C LEU A 65 9.48 -1.78 28.40
N GLN A 66 8.18 -1.53 28.64
CA GLN A 66 7.33 -0.69 27.77
C GLN A 66 7.28 -1.19 26.31
N ILE A 67 7.46 -2.50 26.11
CA ILE A 67 7.37 -3.17 24.81
C ILE A 67 5.91 -3.53 24.57
N THR A 68 5.33 -2.94 23.52
CA THR A 68 3.96 -3.22 23.10
C THR A 68 3.94 -4.12 21.87
N LEU A 69 2.97 -5.04 21.82
CA LEU A 69 2.71 -5.85 20.63
C LEU A 69 2.05 -4.98 19.57
N ASN A 70 2.84 -4.55 18.60
CA ASN A 70 2.35 -3.87 17.41
C ASN A 70 2.19 -4.87 16.28
N LYS A 71 1.18 -4.66 15.43
CA LYS A 71 1.05 -5.46 14.20
C LYS A 71 2.28 -5.18 13.33
N PRO A 72 3.13 -6.17 13.03
CA PRO A 72 4.33 -5.93 12.24
C PRO A 72 3.94 -5.40 10.87
N LEU A 73 4.65 -4.39 10.39
CA LEU A 73 4.48 -3.90 9.04
C LEU A 73 4.97 -4.98 8.08
N THR A 74 4.07 -5.54 7.27
CA THR A 74 4.46 -6.48 6.21
C THR A 74 5.17 -5.69 5.11
N LEU A 75 6.49 -5.73 5.09
CA LEU A 75 7.30 -5.16 4.02
C LEU A 75 7.30 -6.12 2.82
N ASN A 76 6.91 -5.63 1.65
CA ASN A 76 7.08 -6.36 0.41
C ASN A 76 8.58 -6.36 0.07
N ASN A 77 9.21 -7.54 0.04
CA ASN A 77 10.63 -7.71 -0.27
C ASN A 77 11.03 -7.20 -1.66
N ARG A 78 10.05 -6.93 -2.53
CA ARG A 78 10.27 -6.31 -3.85
C ARG A 78 10.27 -4.77 -3.81
N LYS A 79 9.94 -4.15 -2.66
CA LYS A 79 10.05 -2.69 -2.50
C LYS A 79 11.54 -2.32 -2.39
N CYS A 80 12.10 -1.86 -3.51
CA CYS A 80 13.46 -1.32 -3.57
C CYS A 80 13.44 0.18 -3.26
N LEU A 81 14.01 0.57 -2.10
CA LEU A 81 14.08 1.99 -1.70
C LEU A 81 14.94 2.81 -2.69
N VAL A 82 16.01 2.24 -3.22
CA VAL A 82 16.88 2.91 -4.20
C VAL A 82 16.09 3.26 -5.47
N ALA A 83 15.34 2.30 -6.02
CA ALA A 83 14.48 2.54 -7.19
C ALA A 83 13.37 3.58 -6.89
N LYS A 84 12.87 3.59 -5.64
CA LYS A 84 11.90 4.60 -5.20
C LYS A 84 12.51 6.00 -5.21
N PHE A 85 13.67 6.19 -4.59
CA PHE A 85 14.31 7.50 -4.52
C PHE A 85 14.73 8.00 -5.91
N ALA A 86 15.27 7.12 -6.76
CA ALA A 86 15.61 7.47 -8.14
C ALA A 86 14.37 7.88 -8.96
N TYR A 87 13.21 7.26 -8.72
CA TYR A 87 11.96 7.69 -9.34
C TYR A 87 11.55 9.08 -8.83
N VAL A 88 11.51 9.28 -7.51
CA VAL A 88 11.14 10.57 -6.89
C VAL A 88 12.03 11.71 -7.42
N GLU A 89 13.34 11.48 -7.53
CA GLU A 89 14.28 12.47 -8.06
C GLU A 89 13.98 12.83 -9.52
N LYS A 90 13.67 11.84 -10.36
CA LYS A 90 13.30 12.05 -11.77
C LYS A 90 11.97 12.78 -11.92
N THR A 91 11.02 12.55 -11.03
CA THR A 91 9.67 13.11 -11.14
C THR A 91 9.44 14.38 -10.34
N ARG A 92 10.42 14.84 -9.55
CA ARG A 92 10.24 15.98 -8.62
C ARG A 92 9.80 17.30 -9.28
N PHE A 93 10.12 17.48 -10.56
CA PHE A 93 9.78 18.69 -11.32
C PHE A 93 8.55 18.53 -12.22
N ILE A 94 7.94 17.35 -12.22
CA ILE A 94 6.74 17.05 -13.00
C ILE A 94 5.54 17.36 -12.13
N LEU A 95 4.62 18.18 -12.64
CA LEU A 95 3.38 18.51 -11.94
C LEU A 95 2.49 17.27 -11.82
N ALA A 96 1.76 17.20 -10.71
CA ALA A 96 0.82 16.13 -10.41
C ALA A 96 -0.24 15.93 -11.51
N ASP A 97 -0.65 17.03 -12.16
CA ASP A 97 -1.64 17.07 -13.25
C ASP A 97 -1.25 16.21 -14.46
N PHE A 98 0.05 15.94 -14.62
CA PHE A 98 0.55 15.12 -15.71
C PHE A 98 0.55 13.63 -15.40
N PHE A 99 0.31 13.22 -14.17
CA PHE A 99 0.35 11.81 -13.82
C PHE A 99 -1.02 11.16 -13.91
N VAL A 100 -1.06 10.02 -14.58
CA VAL A 100 -2.19 9.10 -14.55
C VAL A 100 -1.70 7.75 -14.07
N PHE A 101 -2.18 7.31 -12.91
CA PHE A 101 -1.78 6.00 -12.36
C PHE A 101 -2.81 4.93 -12.70
N THR A 102 -2.33 3.75 -13.12
CA THR A 102 -3.18 2.55 -13.22
C THR A 102 -2.53 1.31 -12.60
N ASP A 103 -3.34 0.51 -11.90
CA ASP A 103 -2.97 -0.77 -11.25
C ASP A 103 -4.23 -1.60 -11.03
N GLU A 104 -4.08 -2.91 -10.91
CA GLU A 104 -5.19 -3.84 -10.71
C GLU A 104 -5.50 -4.03 -9.22
N CYS A 105 -6.78 -3.89 -8.88
CA CYS A 105 -7.31 -4.24 -7.59
C CYS A 105 -8.27 -5.43 -7.69
N ILE A 106 -7.98 -6.51 -6.97
CA ILE A 106 -8.89 -7.66 -6.84
C ILE A 106 -9.80 -7.45 -5.62
N ILE A 107 -11.09 -7.63 -5.85
CA ILE A 107 -12.17 -7.59 -4.86
C ILE A 107 -12.75 -9.00 -4.76
N CYS A 108 -12.94 -9.49 -3.54
CA CYS A 108 -13.68 -10.73 -3.29
C CYS A 108 -14.38 -10.66 -1.94
N GLY A 109 -15.55 -11.33 -1.85
CA GLY A 109 -16.40 -11.31 -0.66
C GLY A 109 -15.64 -11.60 0.66
N PRO A 110 -14.85 -12.69 0.76
CA PRO A 110 -14.08 -13.01 1.97
C PRO A 110 -13.12 -11.90 2.41
N ASN A 111 -12.53 -11.15 1.48
CA ASN A 111 -11.63 -10.03 1.81
C ASN A 111 -12.38 -8.79 2.31
N LEU A 112 -13.70 -8.71 2.09
CA LEU A 112 -14.56 -7.63 2.54
C LEU A 112 -15.23 -7.92 3.90
N LEU A 113 -14.83 -9.01 4.55
CA LEU A 113 -15.33 -9.38 5.85
C LEU A 113 -14.55 -8.68 6.96
N ARG A 114 -15.26 -8.22 8.00
CA ARG A 114 -14.62 -7.80 9.25
C ARG A 114 -13.90 -9.01 9.87
N SER A 115 -12.66 -8.79 10.30
CA SER A 115 -11.86 -9.79 11.00
C SER A 115 -12.29 -10.02 12.45
N LEU A 116 -13.01 -9.06 13.02
CA LEU A 116 -13.50 -9.11 14.40
C LEU A 116 -15.03 -9.12 14.38
N ALA A 117 -15.60 -10.02 15.19
CA ALA A 117 -17.03 -10.10 15.45
C ALA A 117 -17.27 -9.83 16.94
N GLN A 118 -18.45 -9.28 17.25
CA GLN A 118 -18.84 -9.00 18.63
C GLN A 118 -19.60 -10.21 19.18
N SER A 119 -19.27 -10.61 20.42
CA SER A 119 -20.03 -11.59 21.20
C SER A 119 -20.04 -11.20 22.68
N PRO A 120 -21.01 -11.68 23.48
CA PRO A 120 -20.95 -11.55 24.93
C PRO A 120 -19.65 -12.10 25.49
N LYS A 121 -19.16 -11.50 26.57
CA LYS A 121 -17.91 -11.94 27.23
C LYS A 121 -18.03 -13.42 27.63
N GLY A 122 -17.06 -14.22 27.17
CA GLY A 122 -17.04 -15.67 27.43
C GLY A 122 -17.86 -16.51 26.44
N GLN A 123 -18.52 -15.90 25.45
CA GLN A 123 -19.23 -16.64 24.40
C GLN A 123 -18.44 -16.61 23.07
N PRO A 124 -18.35 -17.75 22.38
CA PRO A 124 -17.73 -17.80 21.06
C PRO A 124 -18.58 -17.01 20.06
N SER A 125 -17.92 -16.24 19.19
CA SER A 125 -18.55 -15.66 18.01
C SER A 125 -18.29 -16.58 16.83
N SER A 126 -19.34 -17.11 16.21
CA SER A 126 -19.22 -17.93 15.00
C SER A 126 -19.70 -17.14 13.78
N ARG A 127 -19.01 -17.38 12.65
CA ARG A 127 -19.40 -16.83 11.36
C ARG A 127 -19.39 -17.94 10.32
N PHE A 128 -20.51 -18.09 9.62
CA PHE A 128 -20.59 -18.98 8.47
C PHE A 128 -20.08 -18.27 7.23
N ILE A 129 -19.14 -18.91 6.53
CA ILE A 129 -18.66 -18.47 5.21
C ILE A 129 -19.37 -19.33 4.18
N PHE A 130 -20.46 -18.80 3.62
CA PHE A 130 -21.27 -19.52 2.63
C PHE A 130 -20.55 -19.74 1.28
N CYS A 131 -19.52 -18.94 0.97
CA CYS A 131 -18.77 -19.02 -0.28
C CYS A 131 -17.26 -18.86 -0.04
N GLN A 132 -16.55 -19.96 0.22
CA GLN A 132 -15.09 -19.95 0.34
C GLN A 132 -14.41 -19.54 -0.98
N ASN A 133 -15.02 -19.92 -2.11
CA ASN A 133 -14.57 -19.56 -3.46
C ASN A 133 -15.45 -18.46 -4.07
N ALA A 134 -15.67 -17.38 -3.33
CA ALA A 134 -16.44 -16.25 -3.86
C ALA A 134 -15.83 -15.74 -5.17
N LYS A 135 -16.71 -15.42 -6.12
CA LYS A 135 -16.33 -14.84 -7.41
C LYS A 135 -15.46 -13.60 -7.16
N ARG A 136 -14.33 -13.53 -7.87
CA ARG A 136 -13.40 -12.41 -7.80
C ARG A 136 -13.79 -11.40 -8.86
N ILE A 137 -13.80 -10.13 -8.49
CA ILE A 137 -14.00 -9.02 -9.43
C ILE A 137 -12.67 -8.28 -9.47
N SER A 138 -12.10 -8.17 -10.66
CA SER A 138 -10.89 -7.41 -10.89
C SER A 138 -11.29 -6.02 -11.40
N LEU A 139 -10.72 -5.00 -10.78
CA LEU A 139 -10.96 -3.59 -11.06
C LEU A 139 -9.65 -2.96 -11.52
N LEU A 140 -9.68 -2.26 -12.65
CA LEU A 140 -8.54 -1.57 -13.24
C LEU A 140 -8.92 -0.12 -13.54
N PRO A 141 -8.59 0.82 -12.62
CA PRO A 141 -8.80 2.24 -12.83
C PRO A 141 -7.54 2.92 -13.36
N ALA A 142 -7.75 4.06 -14.00
CA ALA A 142 -6.77 5.09 -14.27
C ALA A 142 -7.19 6.31 -13.47
N ILE A 143 -6.30 6.78 -12.59
CA ILE A 143 -6.60 7.84 -11.62
C ILE A 143 -5.58 8.96 -11.81
N GLY A 144 -6.08 10.14 -12.15
CA GLY A 144 -5.33 11.38 -12.18
C GLY A 144 -5.51 12.17 -10.88
N ILE A 145 -4.95 13.38 -10.82
CA ILE A 145 -5.20 14.31 -9.71
C ILE A 145 -6.68 14.70 -9.60
N ASP A 146 -7.37 14.80 -10.74
CA ASP A 146 -8.78 15.20 -10.84
C ASP A 146 -9.76 14.05 -10.56
N GLY A 147 -9.27 12.86 -10.22
CA GLY A 147 -10.10 11.69 -9.94
C GLY A 147 -10.00 10.59 -10.99
N VAL A 148 -11.08 9.84 -11.16
CA VAL A 148 -11.11 8.65 -12.02
C VAL A 148 -11.22 9.05 -13.50
N MET A 149 -10.20 8.73 -14.27
CA MET A 149 -10.14 9.00 -15.72
C MET A 149 -10.68 7.84 -16.55
N ALA A 150 -10.46 6.60 -16.15
CA ALA A 150 -11.04 5.44 -16.80
C ALA A 150 -11.17 4.32 -15.78
N LEU A 151 -12.18 3.47 -15.93
CA LEU A 151 -12.42 2.38 -15.00
C LEU A 151 -13.03 1.18 -15.72
N THR A 152 -12.34 0.06 -15.67
CA THR A 152 -12.80 -1.21 -16.26
C THR A 152 -12.87 -2.28 -15.17
N LEU A 153 -13.98 -3.01 -15.14
CA LEU A 153 -14.21 -4.12 -14.22
C LEU A 153 -14.43 -5.41 -15.00
N THR A 154 -13.97 -6.52 -14.43
CA THR A 154 -14.26 -7.84 -14.99
C THR A 154 -14.37 -8.90 -13.90
N LYS A 155 -15.17 -9.95 -14.16
CA LYS A 155 -15.29 -11.13 -13.29
C LYS A 155 -14.09 -12.09 -13.40
N ASN A 156 -13.18 -11.81 -14.33
CA ASN A 156 -11.99 -12.61 -14.57
C ASN A 156 -10.73 -11.84 -14.17
N ILE A 157 -9.57 -12.48 -14.25
CA ILE A 157 -8.27 -11.82 -14.06
C ILE A 157 -7.96 -10.98 -15.31
N PHE A 158 -7.30 -9.83 -15.14
CA PHE A 158 -6.79 -9.08 -16.29
C PHE A 158 -5.63 -9.84 -16.95
N THR A 159 -5.76 -10.08 -18.26
CA THR A 159 -4.67 -10.63 -19.08
C THR A 159 -3.90 -9.48 -19.73
N GLY A 160 -2.66 -9.75 -20.19
CA GLY A 160 -1.88 -8.74 -20.91
C GLY A 160 -2.62 -8.15 -22.12
N LYS A 161 -3.37 -8.98 -22.87
CA LYS A 161 -4.22 -8.52 -23.97
C LYS A 161 -5.34 -7.58 -23.49
N ARG A 162 -6.07 -7.95 -22.44
CA ARG A 162 -7.12 -7.08 -21.88
C ARG A 162 -6.57 -5.77 -21.34
N PHE A 163 -5.36 -5.79 -20.80
CA PHE A 163 -4.68 -4.59 -20.36
C PHE A 163 -4.29 -3.70 -21.55
N GLN A 164 -3.80 -4.28 -22.66
CA GLN A 164 -3.58 -3.53 -23.91
C GLN A 164 -4.88 -2.95 -24.46
N ASP A 165 -5.96 -3.73 -24.50
CA ASP A 165 -7.28 -3.27 -24.92
C ASP A 165 -7.76 -2.11 -24.03
N TYR A 166 -7.58 -2.22 -22.72
CA TYR A 166 -7.87 -1.14 -21.78
C TYR A 166 -7.07 0.13 -22.09
N LEU A 167 -5.75 -0.01 -22.32
CA LEU A 167 -4.91 1.13 -22.66
C LEU A 167 -5.27 1.77 -24.00
N GLN A 168 -5.69 0.98 -24.99
CA GLN A 168 -6.01 1.47 -26.31
C GLN A 168 -7.40 2.09 -26.38
N TRP A 169 -8.40 1.42 -25.81
CA TRP A 169 -9.81 1.73 -26.03
C TRP A 169 -10.45 2.48 -24.86
N ASP A 170 -10.16 2.09 -23.63
CA ASP A 170 -10.76 2.70 -22.44
C ASP A 170 -10.00 3.95 -22.01
N LEU A 171 -8.69 3.81 -21.82
CA LEU A 171 -7.81 4.91 -21.44
C LEU A 171 -7.35 5.70 -22.67
N GLY A 172 -6.95 5.02 -23.73
CA GLY A 172 -6.32 5.62 -24.91
C GLY A 172 -7.23 6.57 -25.67
N SER A 173 -8.54 6.30 -25.71
CA SER A 173 -9.53 7.22 -26.29
C SER A 173 -9.55 8.57 -25.55
N ARG A 174 -9.69 8.52 -24.21
CA ARG A 174 -9.65 9.70 -23.34
C ARG A 174 -8.28 10.39 -23.33
N MET A 175 -7.20 9.61 -23.32
CA MET A 175 -5.85 10.14 -23.38
C MET A 175 -5.56 10.76 -24.74
N SER A 176 -6.10 10.25 -25.84
CA SER A 176 -5.91 10.84 -27.17
C SER A 176 -6.54 12.23 -27.26
N GLU A 177 -7.65 12.47 -26.58
CA GLU A 177 -8.26 13.81 -26.45
C GLU A 177 -7.32 14.76 -25.67
N ILE A 178 -6.69 14.26 -24.60
CA ILE A 178 -5.80 15.04 -23.72
C ILE A 178 -4.40 15.23 -24.34
N CYS A 179 -3.91 14.25 -25.10
CA CYS A 179 -2.52 14.13 -25.54
C CYS A 179 -2.28 14.54 -27.00
N ALA A 180 -3.33 14.92 -27.74
CA ALA A 180 -3.25 15.31 -29.15
C ALA A 180 -2.17 16.39 -29.43
N GLU A 181 -1.72 17.13 -28.41
CA GLU A 181 -0.71 18.19 -28.53
C GLU A 181 0.66 17.86 -27.90
N ALA A 182 0.76 16.82 -27.05
CA ALA A 182 1.84 16.79 -26.04
C ALA A 182 2.64 15.47 -25.93
N GLY A 183 2.17 14.39 -26.57
CA GLY A 183 2.83 13.07 -26.51
C GLY A 183 2.61 12.34 -25.18
N ILE A 184 2.64 10.99 -25.22
CA ILE A 184 2.45 10.13 -24.03
C ILE A 184 3.80 9.56 -23.63
N LEU A 185 4.23 9.81 -22.39
CA LEU A 185 5.38 9.12 -21.81
C LEU A 185 4.91 8.00 -20.89
N LEU A 186 5.34 6.78 -21.17
CA LEU A 186 5.11 5.64 -20.31
C LEU A 186 6.22 5.52 -19.26
N MET A 187 5.88 5.65 -17.99
CA MET A 187 6.81 5.37 -16.88
C MET A 187 6.32 4.20 -16.02
N TYR A 188 7.24 3.55 -15.30
CA TYR A 188 6.92 2.49 -14.34
C TYR A 188 7.12 3.01 -12.91
N LEU A 189 6.10 2.90 -12.06
CA LEU A 189 6.13 3.43 -10.69
C LEU A 189 6.75 2.45 -9.69
N PRO A 190 7.42 2.97 -8.65
CA PRO A 190 7.44 2.35 -7.34
C PRO A 190 6.02 2.34 -6.73
N PRO A 191 5.57 1.23 -6.11
CA PRO A 191 4.16 0.99 -5.75
C PRO A 191 3.69 1.81 -4.54
N TYR A 192 2.96 2.93 -4.72
CA TYR A 192 2.45 3.70 -3.56
C TYR A 192 1.10 4.42 -3.74
N CYS A 193 0.83 5.11 -4.85
CA CYS A 193 -0.31 6.06 -4.91
C CYS A 193 -1.67 5.37 -4.96
N LEU A 194 -1.81 4.37 -5.83
CA LEU A 194 -3.05 3.62 -6.00
C LEU A 194 -3.37 2.72 -4.81
N GLU A 195 -2.37 2.28 -4.06
CA GLU A 195 -2.57 1.46 -2.85
C GLU A 195 -3.41 2.22 -1.81
N LEU A 196 -3.28 3.56 -1.72
CA LEU A 196 -4.08 4.41 -0.84
C LEU A 196 -5.53 4.52 -1.31
N CYS A 197 -5.76 4.75 -2.61
CA CYS A 197 -7.10 4.74 -3.21
C CYS A 197 -7.80 3.39 -2.97
N PHE A 198 -7.13 2.27 -3.26
CA PHE A 198 -7.67 0.94 -3.03
C PHE A 198 -7.96 0.67 -1.55
N SER A 199 -7.16 1.22 -0.64
CA SER A 199 -7.38 1.06 0.80
C SER A 199 -8.65 1.78 1.26
N ALA A 200 -8.85 3.03 0.84
CA ALA A 200 -10.06 3.80 1.13
C ALA A 200 -11.31 3.16 0.51
N PHE A 201 -11.23 2.79 -0.76
CA PHE A 201 -12.29 2.11 -1.47
C PHE A 201 -12.67 0.76 -0.82
N LYS A 202 -11.70 -0.10 -0.51
CA LYS A 202 -11.96 -1.37 0.20
C LYS A 202 -12.47 -1.16 1.62
N TYR A 203 -12.09 -0.08 2.29
CA TYR A 203 -12.67 0.28 3.57
C TYR A 203 -14.17 0.59 3.42
N TRP A 204 -14.54 1.34 2.39
CA TRP A 204 -15.93 1.68 2.13
C TRP A 204 -16.78 0.46 1.79
N LEU A 205 -16.31 -0.41 0.88
CA LEU A 205 -16.98 -1.68 0.58
C LEU A 205 -17.19 -2.56 1.82
N ARG A 206 -16.20 -2.61 2.72
CA ARG A 206 -16.32 -3.33 4.01
C ARG A 206 -17.34 -2.69 4.94
N ARG A 207 -17.52 -1.37 4.87
CA ARG A 207 -18.47 -0.66 5.72
C ARG A 207 -19.89 -0.80 5.21
N SER A 208 -20.12 -0.69 3.89
CA SER A 208 -21.44 -0.76 3.28
C SER A 208 -21.97 -2.18 3.15
N GLN A 209 -21.09 -3.20 3.09
CA GLN A 209 -21.46 -4.58 2.76
C GLN A 209 -22.20 -4.73 1.42
N ILE A 210 -22.14 -3.72 0.54
CA ILE A 210 -22.92 -3.70 -0.72
C ILE A 210 -22.66 -4.93 -1.62
N VAL A 211 -21.44 -5.47 -1.58
CA VAL A 211 -21.02 -6.63 -2.39
C VAL A 211 -21.57 -7.96 -1.88
N THR A 212 -22.04 -8.06 -0.63
CA THR A 212 -22.56 -9.33 -0.10
C THR A 212 -24.00 -9.61 -0.51
N ASP A 213 -24.77 -8.56 -0.82
CA ASP A 213 -26.24 -8.64 -0.90
C ASP A 213 -26.78 -8.42 -2.32
N THR A 214 -25.91 -8.10 -3.28
CA THR A 214 -26.28 -7.71 -4.65
C THR A 214 -26.04 -8.80 -5.70
N THR A 215 -26.95 -8.91 -6.66
CA THR A 215 -26.75 -9.67 -7.90
C THR A 215 -25.94 -8.90 -8.95
N GLU A 216 -25.90 -7.56 -8.84
CA GLU A 216 -25.28 -6.63 -9.79
C GLU A 216 -23.95 -6.04 -9.31
N SER A 217 -23.18 -6.82 -8.56
CA SER A 217 -21.88 -6.45 -7.95
C SER A 217 -20.91 -5.62 -8.80
N ILE A 218 -20.94 -5.67 -10.14
CA ILE A 218 -20.07 -4.83 -10.97
C ILE A 218 -20.50 -3.35 -10.94
N TRP A 219 -21.80 -3.08 -11.07
CA TRP A 219 -22.33 -1.71 -11.09
C TRP A 219 -22.15 -1.05 -9.74
N ASP A 220 -22.52 -1.73 -8.67
CA ASP A 220 -22.35 -1.23 -7.30
C ASP A 220 -20.88 -0.93 -6.97
N ILE A 221 -19.96 -1.80 -7.41
CA ILE A 221 -18.52 -1.59 -7.22
C ILE A 221 -18.04 -0.37 -8.02
N ARG A 222 -18.53 -0.20 -9.25
CA ARG A 222 -18.17 0.93 -10.11
C ARG A 222 -18.64 2.24 -9.50
N GLU A 223 -19.91 2.34 -9.15
CA GLU A 223 -20.52 3.51 -8.53
C GLU A 223 -19.82 3.86 -7.22
N THR A 224 -19.62 2.87 -6.33
CA THR A 224 -18.89 3.09 -5.08
C THR A 224 -17.46 3.59 -5.33
N PHE A 225 -16.78 3.11 -6.39
CA PHE A 225 -15.43 3.56 -6.70
C PHE A 225 -15.41 5.02 -7.14
N ASP A 226 -16.33 5.41 -8.02
CA ASP A 226 -16.46 6.78 -8.52
C ASP A 226 -16.87 7.76 -7.39
N GLU A 227 -17.72 7.33 -6.46
CA GLU A 227 -18.10 8.12 -5.28
C GLU A 227 -16.95 8.30 -4.27
N VAL A 228 -16.14 7.25 -4.04
CA VAL A 228 -15.06 7.29 -3.05
C VAL A 228 -13.84 8.01 -3.60
N VAL A 229 -13.48 7.78 -4.87
CA VAL A 229 -12.26 8.31 -5.50
C VAL A 229 -12.55 9.67 -6.13
N THR A 230 -12.80 10.65 -5.27
CA THR A 230 -13.03 12.04 -5.67
C THR A 230 -11.73 12.75 -6.03
N SER A 231 -11.83 13.86 -6.76
CA SER A 231 -10.70 14.77 -7.05
C SER A 231 -10.03 15.24 -5.76
N GLN A 232 -10.80 15.60 -4.73
CA GLN A 232 -10.28 16.05 -3.44
C GLN A 232 -9.46 14.96 -2.73
N LEU A 233 -9.92 13.70 -2.79
CA LEU A 233 -9.17 12.57 -2.22
C LEU A 233 -7.86 12.35 -2.99
N CYS A 234 -7.93 12.39 -4.33
CA CYS A 234 -6.76 12.23 -5.19
C CYS A 234 -5.75 13.34 -4.93
N TYR A 235 -6.16 14.61 -4.94
CA TYR A 235 -5.32 15.75 -4.57
C TYR A 235 -4.58 15.53 -3.25
N SER A 236 -5.30 15.13 -2.20
CA SER A 236 -4.72 14.84 -0.88
C SER A 236 -3.67 13.72 -0.95
N TYR A 237 -3.92 12.66 -1.71
CA TYR A 237 -2.97 11.55 -1.86
C TYR A 237 -1.75 11.92 -2.71
N TYR A 238 -1.92 12.68 -3.79
CA TYR A 238 -0.81 13.21 -4.56
C TYR A 238 0.10 14.09 -3.69
N SER A 239 -0.50 14.98 -2.90
CA SER A 239 0.20 15.83 -1.93
C SER A 239 0.93 14.99 -0.88
N HIS A 240 0.25 14.03 -0.27
CA HIS A 240 0.83 13.13 0.73
C HIS A 240 1.99 12.28 0.18
N CYS A 241 1.93 11.92 -1.10
CA CYS A 241 2.98 11.17 -1.78
C CYS A 241 4.18 12.05 -2.21
N GLY A 242 4.10 13.37 -2.03
CA GLY A 242 5.18 14.31 -2.35
C GLY A 242 5.25 14.71 -3.83
N TYR A 243 4.18 14.53 -4.60
CA TYR A 243 4.12 15.08 -5.96
C TYR A 243 3.93 16.61 -5.91
N SER A 244 4.38 17.29 -6.95
CA SER A 244 4.20 18.74 -7.09
C SER A 244 2.75 19.05 -7.46
N VAL A 245 1.91 19.30 -6.46
CA VAL A 245 0.48 19.57 -6.62
C VAL A 245 0.25 21.07 -6.76
N PRO A 246 -0.55 21.54 -7.73
CA PRO A 246 -0.85 22.97 -7.84
C PRO A 246 -1.64 23.48 -6.61
N PRO A 247 -1.47 24.75 -6.23
CA PRO A 247 -2.13 25.33 -5.05
C PRO A 247 -3.65 25.47 -5.22
N THR A 248 -4.14 25.51 -6.47
CA THR A 248 -5.56 25.62 -6.81
C THR A 248 -5.90 24.68 -7.96
N MET A 249 -6.95 23.86 -7.81
CA MET A 249 -7.45 23.01 -8.89
C MET A 249 -7.97 23.88 -10.05
N GLY A 250 -7.53 23.59 -11.28
CA GLY A 250 -8.15 24.11 -12.50
C GLY A 250 -7.50 25.32 -13.20
N GLN A 251 -6.21 25.61 -12.98
CA GLN A 251 -5.56 26.81 -13.55
C GLN A 251 -4.50 26.59 -14.66
N TYR A 252 -4.27 25.36 -15.13
CA TYR A 252 -3.26 25.12 -16.17
C TYR A 252 -3.89 24.64 -17.50
N PRO A 253 -3.80 25.43 -18.58
CA PRO A 253 -4.19 24.99 -19.91
C PRO A 253 -3.09 24.12 -20.55
N ASN A 254 -3.52 23.03 -21.18
CA ASN A 254 -2.84 22.22 -22.21
C ASN A 254 -1.38 21.85 -21.94
N SER A 255 -1.09 20.67 -21.37
CA SER A 255 0.28 20.14 -21.29
C SER A 255 0.36 18.62 -21.06
N ILE A 256 1.55 18.08 -21.38
CA ILE A 256 2.01 16.66 -21.51
C ILE A 256 1.44 15.68 -20.49
N CYS A 257 0.74 14.64 -20.95
CA CYS A 257 0.25 13.59 -20.06
C CYS A 257 1.23 12.41 -19.97
N ILE A 258 1.63 12.07 -18.76
CA ILE A 258 2.52 10.96 -18.41
C ILE A 258 1.67 9.85 -17.81
N VAL A 259 1.49 8.78 -18.58
CA VAL A 259 0.80 7.58 -18.10
C VAL A 259 1.80 6.72 -17.37
N ILE A 260 1.50 6.41 -16.12
CA ILE A 260 2.32 5.53 -15.31
C ILE A 260 1.59 4.21 -15.08
N LEU A 261 2.13 3.16 -15.68
CA LEU A 261 1.61 1.80 -15.57
C LEU A 261 2.35 1.09 -14.44
N VAL A 262 1.59 0.54 -13.47
CA VAL A 262 2.14 -0.30 -12.41
C VAL A 262 1.54 -1.71 -12.45
N PRO A 263 1.63 -2.46 -13.56
CA PRO A 263 1.03 -3.77 -13.57
C PRO A 263 1.90 -4.74 -12.77
N ARG A 264 1.29 -5.30 -11.71
CA ARG A 264 1.85 -6.38 -10.86
C ARG A 264 2.31 -7.63 -11.65
N TRP A 265 1.86 -7.79 -12.89
CA TRP A 265 2.02 -8.98 -13.73
C TRP A 265 3.20 -8.95 -14.73
N PHE A 266 3.85 -7.81 -14.97
CA PHE A 266 4.82 -7.67 -16.08
C PHE A 266 6.20 -8.31 -15.86
N HIS A 267 6.32 -9.27 -14.94
CA HIS A 267 7.62 -9.82 -14.54
C HIS A 267 8.17 -10.93 -15.45
N ASN A 268 7.45 -11.35 -16.49
CA ASN A 268 8.06 -12.11 -17.58
C ASN A 268 8.67 -11.14 -18.60
N ARG A 269 9.98 -10.86 -18.42
CA ARG A 269 10.77 -9.87 -19.19
C ARG A 269 10.70 -10.00 -20.72
N ALA A 270 10.24 -11.14 -21.24
CA ALA A 270 10.20 -11.43 -22.68
C ALA A 270 9.35 -10.45 -23.51
N TRP A 271 8.27 -9.90 -22.94
CA TRP A 271 7.45 -8.89 -23.64
C TRP A 271 8.09 -7.50 -23.70
N LEU A 272 8.98 -7.20 -22.75
CA LEU A 272 9.62 -5.88 -22.64
C LEU A 272 10.83 -5.73 -23.56
N THR A 273 11.50 -6.81 -23.97
CA THR A 273 12.58 -6.70 -24.96
C THR A 273 12.09 -6.33 -26.36
N ASP A 274 10.80 -6.51 -26.66
CA ASP A 274 10.15 -6.06 -27.90
C ASP A 274 9.34 -4.75 -27.70
N SER A 275 9.52 -4.06 -26.57
CA SER A 275 8.77 -2.84 -26.19
C SER A 275 9.06 -1.61 -27.04
N ARG A 276 9.90 -1.71 -28.08
CA ARG A 276 9.98 -0.69 -29.14
C ARG A 276 8.61 -0.47 -29.82
N LYS A 277 7.70 -1.44 -29.71
CA LYS A 277 6.31 -1.36 -30.23
C LYS A 277 5.29 -0.73 -29.28
N LEU A 278 5.64 -0.47 -28.01
CA LEU A 278 4.74 0.12 -27.00
C LEU A 278 5.08 1.59 -26.69
N GLU A 279 6.05 2.18 -27.39
CA GLU A 279 6.07 3.63 -27.58
C GLU A 279 4.81 3.97 -28.40
N PHE A 280 3.73 4.35 -27.72
CA PHE A 280 2.59 4.99 -28.38
C PHE A 280 3.05 6.34 -28.90
N ARG A 281 3.63 6.34 -30.11
CA ARG A 281 3.84 7.55 -30.88
C ARG A 281 2.50 7.91 -31.51
N LEU A 282 1.86 8.95 -30.98
CA LEU A 282 0.85 9.65 -31.75
C LEU A 282 1.54 10.18 -33.02
N PRO A 283 0.89 10.12 -34.20
CA PRO A 283 1.51 10.44 -35.50
C PRO A 283 2.24 11.79 -35.57
N ASN A 284 1.91 12.73 -34.66
CA ASN A 284 2.36 14.12 -34.68
C ASN A 284 3.06 14.58 -33.38
N ALA A 285 3.37 13.68 -32.43
CA ALA A 285 4.02 14.09 -31.17
C ALA A 285 5.51 14.44 -31.38
N PRO A 286 6.03 15.56 -30.86
CA PRO A 286 7.45 15.88 -30.90
C PRO A 286 8.28 14.81 -30.18
N ASP A 287 9.54 14.62 -30.59
CA ASP A 287 10.40 13.54 -30.07
C ASP A 287 10.64 13.71 -28.56
N VAL A 288 9.97 12.88 -27.77
CA VAL A 288 10.03 12.85 -26.29
C VAL A 288 11.46 12.61 -25.80
N ARG A 289 12.36 12.05 -26.63
CA ARG A 289 13.78 11.91 -26.29
C ARG A 289 14.47 13.24 -26.06
N ALA A 290 14.13 14.30 -26.79
CA ALA A 290 14.74 15.61 -26.58
C ALA A 290 14.41 16.18 -25.18
N THR A 291 13.17 15.96 -24.71
CA THR A 291 12.69 16.44 -23.40
C THR A 291 13.25 15.61 -22.24
N VAL A 292 13.44 14.30 -22.44
CA VAL A 292 14.06 13.39 -21.44
C VAL A 292 15.59 13.52 -21.42
N GLU A 293 16.23 13.78 -22.56
CA GLU A 293 17.67 14.01 -22.62
C GLU A 293 18.08 15.33 -21.94
N LEU A 294 17.28 16.39 -22.07
CA LEU A 294 17.49 17.67 -21.35
C LEU A 294 17.43 17.53 -19.82
N THR A 295 16.63 16.61 -19.30
CA THR A 295 16.56 16.33 -17.85
C THR A 295 17.62 15.33 -17.39
N SER A 296 18.16 14.50 -18.30
CA SER A 296 19.23 13.53 -18.01
C SER A 296 20.64 14.15 -17.91
N GLN A 297 20.85 15.37 -18.44
CA GLN A 297 22.15 16.05 -18.40
C GLN A 297 22.54 16.61 -17.01
N PHE A 298 21.64 16.57 -16.03
CA PHE A 298 21.90 17.02 -14.66
C PHE A 298 22.45 15.96 -13.70
N GLY A 299 22.80 14.75 -14.19
CA GLY A 299 23.08 13.61 -13.31
C GLY A 299 24.20 12.67 -13.73
N ARG A 300 25.21 13.12 -14.49
CA ARG A 300 26.46 12.37 -14.56
C ARG A 300 27.39 12.86 -13.45
N PRO A 301 27.68 12.06 -12.41
CA PRO A 301 28.81 12.35 -11.56
C PRO A 301 30.06 12.12 -12.41
N ASP A 302 30.80 13.19 -12.68
CA ASP A 302 32.17 13.09 -13.15
C ASP A 302 32.96 12.27 -12.11
N GLY A 303 33.75 11.33 -12.63
CA GLY A 303 34.13 10.11 -11.94
C GLY A 303 34.78 10.27 -10.57
N PHE A 304 34.43 9.32 -9.70
CA PHE A 304 35.26 8.71 -8.66
C PHE A 304 34.79 7.27 -8.46
#